data_AF-A0A250FQ12-F1
#
_entry.id   AF-A0A250FQ12-F1
#
_cell.length_a   1.000
_cell.length_b   1.000
_cell.length_c   1.000
_cell.angle_alpha   90.00
_cell.angle_beta   90.00
_cell.angle_gamma   90.00
#
_symmetry.space_group_name_H-M   'P 1'
#
loop_
_entity.id
_entity.type
_entity.pdbx_description
1 polymer ?
#
loop_
_entity_poly.entity_id
_entity_poly.type
_entity_poly.pdbx_seq_one_letter_code
_entity_poly.pdbx_strand_id
1 'polypeptide(L)'
;MPLALKEKATSFLLKELYNATNYEYDYYGKKITEASKRICLQFQKEEEYLAALDRILSKKNLSGYDKRIYTAEKISILSQKGDTEGVNKIIDENLEDPELRKIKIQACIEERDLKTAKKLLEEGIKTLTQKGRNQNIIKEWKAVLVYIAELEKDIPTIRHYAKEIALEDKGSIEYYEKWKKTYPEKQ
;
A
#
# COMPACT_ATOMS: atom_id res chain seq x y z
N MET A 1 -31.15 -10.92 20.25
CA MET A 1 -31.13 -9.46 20.51
C MET A 1 -32.26 -8.80 19.72
N PRO A 2 -33.12 -7.97 20.33
CA PRO A 2 -34.19 -7.27 19.62
C PRO A 2 -33.66 -6.39 18.49
N LEU A 3 -34.36 -6.31 17.35
CA LEU A 3 -33.94 -5.54 16.17
C LEU A 3 -33.61 -4.07 16.53
N ALA A 4 -34.46 -3.44 17.34
CA ALA A 4 -34.24 -2.06 17.80
C ALA A 4 -32.95 -1.87 18.62
N LEU A 5 -32.52 -2.90 19.37
CA LEU A 5 -31.27 -2.82 20.13
C LEU A 5 -30.05 -2.97 19.21
N LYS A 6 -30.15 -3.81 18.16
CA LYS A 6 -29.10 -3.96 17.14
C LYS A 6 -28.85 -2.65 16.37
N GLU A 7 -29.92 -2.01 15.92
CA GLU A 7 -29.86 -0.73 15.20
C GLU A 7 -29.26 0.37 16.09
N LYS A 8 -29.69 0.46 17.34
CA LYS A 8 -29.13 1.43 18.31
C LYS A 8 -27.66 1.17 18.60
N ALA A 9 -27.25 -0.08 18.80
CA ALA A 9 -25.85 -0.45 19.06
C ALA A 9 -24.96 -0.13 17.86
N THR A 10 -25.39 -0.46 16.65
CA THR A 10 -24.66 -0.16 15.40
C THR A 10 -24.51 1.35 15.21
N SER A 11 -25.61 2.10 15.33
CA SER A 11 -25.61 3.57 15.22
C SER A 11 -24.69 4.23 16.24
N PHE A 12 -24.71 3.74 17.49
CA PHE A 12 -23.83 4.23 18.55
C PHE A 12 -22.36 3.98 18.20
N LEU A 13 -22.00 2.76 17.81
CA LEU A 13 -20.62 2.41 17.49
C LEU A 13 -20.07 3.17 16.28
N LEU A 14 -20.86 3.34 15.22
CA LEU A 14 -20.44 4.14 14.06
C LEU A 14 -20.24 5.62 14.41
N LYS A 15 -21.05 6.16 15.32
CA LYS A 15 -20.85 7.51 15.85
C LYS A 15 -19.56 7.60 16.68
N GLU A 16 -19.33 6.64 17.56
CA GLU A 16 -18.11 6.61 18.38
C GLU A 16 -16.86 6.37 17.53
N LEU A 17 -16.94 5.56 16.47
CA LEU A 17 -15.87 5.36 15.51
C LEU A 17 -15.46 6.66 14.83
N TYR A 18 -16.43 7.48 14.42
CA TYR A 18 -16.14 8.79 13.89
C TYR A 18 -15.49 9.71 14.92
N ASN A 19 -15.95 9.68 16.17
CA ASN A 19 -15.36 10.47 17.26
C ASN A 19 -13.98 9.96 17.69
N ALA A 20 -13.69 8.68 17.43
CA ALA A 20 -12.51 8.00 17.93
C ALA A 20 -11.20 8.66 17.50
N THR A 21 -11.19 9.24 16.30
CA THR A 21 -10.02 9.96 15.77
C THR A 21 -9.73 11.28 16.49
N ASN A 22 -10.57 11.68 17.44
CA ASN A 22 -10.36 12.87 18.27
C ASN A 22 -9.81 12.52 19.66
N TYR A 23 -9.74 11.25 20.03
CA TYR A 23 -9.17 10.84 21.32
C TYR A 23 -7.65 10.75 21.20
N GLU A 24 -6.94 11.42 22.12
CA GLU A 24 -5.48 11.40 22.18
C GLU A 24 -4.91 10.01 22.53
N TYR A 25 -5.75 9.05 22.96
CA TYR A 25 -5.34 7.72 23.41
C TYR A 25 -5.80 6.60 22.46
N ASP A 26 -4.85 6.11 21.67
CA ASP A 26 -4.96 5.09 20.60
C ASP A 26 -5.65 3.76 21.04
N TYR A 27 -5.59 3.42 22.33
CA TYR A 27 -6.16 2.17 22.85
C TYR A 27 -7.69 2.05 22.67
N TYR A 28 -8.42 3.13 22.89
CA TYR A 28 -9.89 3.12 22.76
C TYR A 28 -10.32 3.16 21.30
N GLY A 29 -9.58 3.90 20.46
CA GLY A 29 -9.87 3.98 19.02
C GLY A 29 -9.79 2.63 18.33
N LYS A 30 -8.73 1.85 18.61
CA LYS A 30 -8.59 0.50 18.05
C LYS A 30 -9.75 -0.42 18.43
N LYS A 31 -10.14 -0.44 19.70
CA LYS A 31 -11.27 -1.26 20.18
C LYS A 31 -12.60 -0.86 19.56
N ILE A 32 -12.84 0.45 19.40
CA ILE A 32 -14.06 0.96 18.76
C ILE A 32 -14.09 0.54 17.28
N THR A 33 -12.97 0.63 16.57
CA THR A 33 -12.85 0.15 15.18
C THR A 33 -13.15 -1.34 15.06
N GLU A 34 -12.51 -2.17 15.88
CA GLU A 34 -12.73 -3.63 15.90
C GLU A 34 -14.19 -3.99 16.24
N ALA A 35 -14.77 -3.33 17.26
CA ALA A 35 -16.15 -3.56 17.66
C ALA A 35 -17.15 -3.13 16.58
N SER A 36 -16.92 -1.98 15.96
CA SER A 36 -17.75 -1.44 14.87
C SER A 36 -17.73 -2.39 13.67
N LYS A 37 -16.53 -2.80 13.23
CA LYS A 37 -16.34 -3.78 12.15
C LYS A 37 -17.12 -5.06 12.44
N ARG A 38 -16.91 -5.63 13.63
CA ARG A 38 -17.53 -6.91 14.02
C ARG A 38 -19.06 -6.83 14.01
N ILE A 39 -19.63 -5.77 14.58
CA ILE A 39 -21.08 -5.61 14.66
C ILE A 39 -21.69 -5.36 13.29
N CYS A 40 -21.06 -4.54 12.45
CA CYS A 40 -21.54 -4.29 11.10
C CYS A 40 -21.51 -5.57 10.25
N LEU A 41 -20.43 -6.35 10.29
CA LEU A 41 -20.36 -7.65 9.60
C LEU A 41 -21.41 -8.64 10.14
N GLN A 42 -21.58 -8.71 11.46
CA GLN A 42 -22.56 -9.62 12.06
C GLN A 42 -24.00 -9.28 11.68
N PHE A 43 -24.30 -8.00 11.42
CA PHE A 43 -25.65 -7.52 11.10
C PHE A 43 -25.85 -7.14 9.63
N GLN A 44 -24.90 -7.47 8.74
CA GLN A 44 -24.96 -7.14 7.31
C GLN A 44 -25.15 -5.63 7.06
N LYS A 45 -24.37 -4.82 7.79
CA LYS A 45 -24.35 -3.35 7.73
C LYS A 45 -23.02 -2.83 7.19
N GLU A 46 -22.38 -3.57 6.28
CA GLU A 46 -21.08 -3.24 5.72
C GLU A 46 -21.08 -1.89 5.00
N GLU A 47 -22.17 -1.56 4.29
CA GLU A 47 -22.32 -0.27 3.62
C GLU A 47 -22.32 0.91 4.59
N GLU A 48 -22.97 0.75 5.75
CA GLU A 48 -22.98 1.79 6.80
C GLU A 48 -21.58 1.98 7.40
N TYR A 49 -20.84 0.88 7.56
CA TYR A 49 -19.45 0.91 8.03
C TYR A 49 -18.53 1.57 7.00
N LEU A 50 -18.63 1.22 5.72
CA LEU A 50 -17.88 1.84 4.63
C LEU A 50 -18.17 3.35 4.55
N ALA A 51 -19.43 3.76 4.65
CA ALA A 51 -19.81 5.17 4.68
C ALA A 51 -19.25 5.91 5.91
N ALA A 52 -19.15 5.24 7.07
CA ALA A 52 -18.50 5.81 8.25
C ALA A 52 -16.99 5.99 8.03
N LEU A 53 -16.31 5.01 7.43
CA LEU A 53 -14.90 5.12 7.07
C LEU A 53 -14.64 6.26 6.08
N ASP A 54 -15.51 6.46 5.09
CA ASP A 54 -15.39 7.58 4.13
C ASP A 54 -15.50 8.95 4.81
N ARG A 55 -16.42 9.07 5.79
CA ARG A 55 -16.52 10.28 6.61
C ARG A 55 -15.28 10.53 7.46
N ILE A 56 -14.61 9.46 7.93
CA ILE A 56 -13.36 9.58 8.69
C ILE A 56 -12.22 10.00 7.77
N LEU A 57 -12.06 9.33 6.62
CA LEU A 57 -11.00 9.59 5.64
C LEU A 57 -11.07 10.99 5.02
N SER A 58 -12.26 11.61 5.01
CA SER A 58 -12.47 12.99 4.55
C SER A 58 -12.14 14.07 5.59
N LYS A 59 -11.76 13.72 6.81
CA LYS A 59 -11.37 14.71 7.84
C LYS A 59 -10.08 15.44 7.46
N LYS A 60 -10.11 16.77 7.47
CA LYS A 60 -8.96 17.63 7.13
C LYS A 60 -7.71 17.39 7.99
N ASN A 61 -7.91 17.09 9.26
CA ASN A 61 -6.82 16.93 10.24
C ASN A 61 -6.56 15.46 10.58
N LEU A 62 -6.94 14.52 9.71
CA LEU A 62 -6.68 13.11 9.95
C LEU A 62 -5.16 12.85 9.87
N SER A 63 -4.62 12.19 10.89
CA SER A 63 -3.19 11.86 10.89
C SER A 63 -2.87 10.90 9.75
N GLY A 64 -1.64 10.95 9.24
CA GLY A 64 -1.19 9.99 8.21
C GLY A 64 -1.19 8.54 8.70
N TYR A 65 -1.08 8.32 10.02
CA TYR A 65 -1.18 6.99 10.63
C TYR A 65 -2.63 6.48 10.58
N ASP A 66 -3.59 7.29 11.04
CA ASP A 66 -5.01 6.94 11.02
C ASP A 66 -5.52 6.75 9.60
N LYS A 67 -5.09 7.61 8.67
CA LYS A 67 -5.43 7.46 7.25
C LYS A 67 -5.05 6.06 6.73
N ARG A 68 -3.84 5.58 7.05
CA ARG A 68 -3.41 4.23 6.65
C ARG A 68 -4.27 3.13 7.28
N ILE A 69 -4.59 3.23 8.57
CA ILE A 69 -5.42 2.25 9.27
C ILE A 69 -6.81 2.17 8.64
N TYR A 70 -7.49 3.31 8.48
CA TYR A 70 -8.86 3.31 7.96
C TYR A 70 -8.92 2.95 6.46
N THR A 71 -7.90 3.30 5.67
CA THR A 71 -7.77 2.82 4.29
C THR A 71 -7.60 1.30 4.25
N ALA A 72 -6.75 0.72 5.11
CA ALA A 72 -6.57 -0.73 5.19
C ALA A 72 -7.86 -1.45 5.62
N GLU A 73 -8.61 -0.88 6.56
CA GLU A 73 -9.92 -1.39 6.96
C GLU A 73 -10.92 -1.38 5.80
N LYS A 74 -10.96 -0.29 5.01
CA LYS A 74 -11.83 -0.21 3.83
C LYS A 74 -11.46 -1.28 2.79
N ILE A 75 -10.17 -1.45 2.51
CA ILE A 75 -9.67 -2.53 1.62
C ILE A 75 -10.08 -3.90 2.15
N SER A 76 -9.94 -4.15 3.45
CA SER A 76 -10.29 -5.42 4.09
C SER A 76 -11.76 -5.78 3.87
N ILE A 77 -12.68 -4.82 4.06
CA ILE A 77 -14.12 -5.05 3.88
C ILE A 77 -14.47 -5.29 2.41
N LEU A 78 -13.95 -4.47 1.50
CA LEU A 78 -14.21 -4.64 0.06
C LEU A 78 -13.66 -5.97 -0.47
N SER A 79 -12.48 -6.38 0.00
CA SER A 79 -11.87 -7.67 -0.35
C SER A 79 -12.75 -8.85 0.11
N GLN A 80 -13.32 -8.79 1.33
CA GLN A 80 -14.22 -9.83 1.84
C GLN A 80 -15.51 -9.95 1.01
N LYS A 81 -15.95 -8.84 0.41
CA LYS A 81 -17.11 -8.80 -0.49
C LYS A 81 -16.79 -9.22 -1.92
N GLY A 82 -15.51 -9.45 -2.25
CA GLY A 82 -15.07 -9.69 -3.61
C GLY A 82 -15.11 -8.45 -4.52
N ASP A 83 -15.19 -7.25 -3.95
CA ASP A 83 -15.19 -6.00 -4.71
C ASP A 83 -13.76 -5.60 -5.10
N THR A 84 -13.23 -6.30 -6.11
CA THR A 84 -11.88 -6.07 -6.63
C THR A 84 -11.72 -4.70 -7.27
N GLU A 85 -12.78 -4.17 -7.91
CA GLU A 85 -12.75 -2.85 -8.54
C GLU A 85 -12.63 -1.75 -7.48
N GLY A 86 -13.43 -1.83 -6.41
CA GLY A 86 -13.36 -0.92 -5.27
C GLY A 86 -12.01 -0.95 -4.56
N VAL A 87 -11.43 -2.15 -4.38
CA VAL A 87 -10.07 -2.30 -3.82
C VAL A 87 -9.03 -1.63 -4.71
N ASN A 88 -9.05 -1.90 -6.01
CA ASN A 88 -8.10 -1.31 -6.97
C ASN A 88 -8.20 0.21 -7.01
N LYS A 89 -9.41 0.75 -6.97
CA LYS A 89 -9.63 2.20 -6.91
C LYS A 89 -8.97 2.83 -5.68
N ILE A 90 -9.13 2.21 -4.50
CA ILE A 90 -8.51 2.72 -3.27
C ILE A 90 -6.99 2.69 -3.37
N ILE A 91 -6.42 1.60 -3.91
CA ILE A 91 -4.97 1.48 -4.11
C ILE A 91 -4.46 2.60 -5.02
N ASP A 92 -5.13 2.83 -6.15
CA ASP A 92 -4.76 3.86 -7.13
C ASP A 92 -4.85 5.27 -6.55
N GLU A 93 -5.82 5.54 -5.68
CA GLU A 93 -5.97 6.83 -4.99
C GLU A 93 -4.95 7.04 -3.84
N ASN A 94 -4.26 6.00 -3.39
CA ASN A 94 -3.38 6.04 -2.21
C ASN A 94 -1.95 5.56 -2.49
N LEU A 95 -1.45 5.70 -3.72
CA LEU A 95 -0.09 5.32 -4.14
C LEU A 95 1.05 6.09 -3.44
N GLU A 96 0.74 7.08 -2.59
CA GLU A 96 1.75 7.68 -1.69
C GLU A 96 2.19 6.74 -0.58
N ASP A 97 1.35 5.76 -0.23
CA ASP A 97 1.70 4.67 0.68
C ASP A 97 2.56 3.64 -0.08
N PRO A 98 3.82 3.41 0.36
CA PRO A 98 4.70 2.45 -0.29
C PRO A 98 4.15 1.02 -0.36
N GLU A 99 3.39 0.58 0.65
CA GLU A 99 2.83 -0.78 0.67
C GLU A 99 1.72 -0.93 -0.37
N LEU A 100 0.84 0.07 -0.50
CA LEU A 100 -0.21 0.05 -1.53
C LEU A 100 0.39 0.17 -2.94
N ARG A 101 1.42 1.01 -3.10
CA ARG A 101 2.15 1.11 -4.37
C ARG A 101 2.80 -0.22 -4.75
N LYS A 102 3.38 -0.94 -3.79
CA LYS A 102 3.98 -2.27 -4.01
C LYS A 102 2.94 -3.28 -4.53
N ILE A 103 1.73 -3.27 -3.96
CA ILE A 103 0.62 -4.11 -4.45
C ILE A 103 0.29 -3.77 -5.91
N LYS A 104 0.16 -2.48 -6.25
CA LYS A 104 -0.13 -2.07 -7.62
C LYS A 104 0.98 -2.46 -8.61
N ILE A 105 2.25 -2.27 -8.22
CA ILE A 105 3.40 -2.65 -9.03
C ILE A 105 3.37 -4.15 -9.33
N GLN A 106 3.10 -4.97 -8.30
CA GLN A 106 3.02 -6.42 -8.45
C GLN A 106 1.89 -6.81 -9.42
N ALA A 107 0.70 -6.22 -9.28
CA ALA A 107 -0.41 -6.44 -10.20
C ALA A 107 -0.02 -6.08 -11.65
N CYS A 108 0.60 -4.92 -11.87
CA CYS A 108 1.08 -4.53 -13.20
C CYS A 108 2.10 -5.53 -13.78
N ILE A 109 3.00 -6.08 -12.96
CA ILE A 109 3.97 -7.09 -13.41
C ILE A 109 3.27 -8.39 -13.81
N GLU A 110 2.30 -8.85 -13.00
CA GLU A 110 1.50 -10.05 -13.28
C GLU A 110 0.68 -9.92 -14.56
N GLU A 111 0.11 -8.74 -14.79
CA GLU A 111 -0.63 -8.37 -16.00
C GLU A 111 0.27 -8.09 -17.22
N ARG A 112 1.60 -8.18 -17.07
CA ARG A 112 2.61 -7.82 -18.08
C ARG A 112 2.60 -6.35 -18.51
N ASP A 113 1.96 -5.46 -17.75
CA ASP A 113 2.09 -4.01 -17.91
C ASP A 113 3.38 -3.49 -17.25
N LEU A 114 4.51 -3.90 -17.82
CA LEU A 114 5.84 -3.53 -17.34
C LEU A 114 6.10 -2.01 -17.45
N LYS A 115 5.44 -1.33 -18.39
CA LYS A 115 5.57 0.11 -18.60
C LYS A 115 4.99 0.87 -17.41
N THR A 116 3.78 0.53 -16.99
CA THR A 116 3.16 1.16 -15.81
C THR A 116 3.91 0.79 -14.53
N ALA A 117 4.33 -0.47 -14.39
CA ALA A 117 5.13 -0.90 -13.24
C ALA A 117 6.42 -0.05 -13.08
N LYS A 118 7.19 0.17 -14.16
CA LYS A 118 8.39 1.02 -14.14
C LYS A 118 8.08 2.46 -13.74
N LYS A 119 7.04 3.05 -14.34
CA LYS A 119 6.63 4.42 -14.02
C LYS A 119 6.29 4.56 -12.52
N LEU A 120 5.54 3.61 -11.96
CA LEU A 120 5.20 3.59 -10.54
C LEU A 120 6.44 3.46 -9.65
N LEU A 121 7.41 2.61 -10.02
CA LEU A 121 8.67 2.45 -9.29
C LEU A 121 9.50 3.73 -9.31
N GLU A 122 9.71 4.34 -10.48
CA GLU A 122 10.50 5.55 -10.66
C GLU A 122 9.93 6.75 -9.89
N GLU A 123 8.62 6.98 -10.02
CA GLU A 123 7.92 8.02 -9.27
C GLU A 123 8.04 7.79 -7.76
N GLY A 124 7.86 6.54 -7.33
CA GLY A 124 7.98 6.17 -5.93
C GLY A 124 9.39 6.40 -5.39
N ILE A 125 10.43 5.94 -6.10
CA ILE A 125 11.83 6.14 -5.73
C ILE A 125 12.13 7.64 -5.59
N LYS A 126 11.67 8.46 -6.56
CA LYS A 126 11.84 9.91 -6.52
C LYS A 126 11.21 10.52 -5.27
N THR A 127 9.97 10.18 -4.96
CA THR A 127 9.26 10.67 -3.76
C THR A 127 9.95 10.25 -2.47
N LEU A 128 10.37 8.99 -2.35
CA LEU A 128 11.04 8.49 -1.14
C LEU A 128 12.42 9.15 -0.95
N THR A 129 13.17 9.31 -2.03
CA THR A 129 14.49 9.96 -2.01
C THR A 129 14.38 11.41 -1.53
N GLN A 130 13.40 12.17 -2.04
CA GLN A 130 13.16 13.55 -1.61
C GLN A 130 12.79 13.67 -0.12
N LYS A 131 12.11 12.65 0.44
CA LYS A 131 11.76 12.60 1.86
C LYS A 131 12.92 12.17 2.76
N GLY A 132 14.04 11.72 2.21
CA GLY A 132 15.24 11.32 2.95
C GLY A 132 15.02 10.13 3.91
N ARG A 133 14.01 9.29 3.66
CA ARG A 133 13.64 8.13 4.50
C ARG A 133 13.43 6.91 3.63
N ASN A 134 13.30 5.73 4.25
CA ASN A 134 12.94 4.47 3.59
C ASN A 134 13.96 3.99 2.54
N GLN A 135 15.26 4.11 2.85
CA GLN A 135 16.34 3.64 1.98
C GLN A 135 16.18 2.16 1.60
N ASN A 136 15.73 1.31 2.53
CA ASN A 136 15.50 -0.12 2.25
C ASN A 136 14.43 -0.33 1.16
N ILE A 137 13.31 0.42 1.22
CA ILE A 137 12.26 0.33 0.19
C ILE A 137 12.79 0.82 -1.16
N ILE A 138 13.61 1.86 -1.19
CA ILE A 138 14.24 2.34 -2.43
C ILE A 138 15.13 1.23 -3.03
N LYS A 139 15.92 0.53 -2.22
CA LYS A 139 16.75 -0.59 -2.67
C LYS A 139 15.90 -1.73 -3.24
N GLU A 140 14.83 -2.11 -2.55
CA GLU A 140 13.87 -3.11 -3.04
C GLU A 140 13.26 -2.69 -4.39
N TRP A 141 12.88 -1.43 -4.56
CA TRP A 141 12.30 -0.94 -5.81
C TRP A 141 13.31 -0.89 -6.95
N LYS A 142 14.57 -0.53 -6.68
CA LYS A 142 15.65 -0.63 -7.69
C LYS A 142 15.91 -2.08 -8.09
N ALA A 143 15.85 -3.02 -7.14
CA ALA A 143 15.94 -4.44 -7.42
C ALA A 143 14.82 -4.91 -8.37
N VAL A 144 13.59 -4.44 -8.17
CA VAL A 144 12.47 -4.72 -9.09
C VAL A 144 12.69 -4.09 -10.47
N LEU A 145 13.25 -2.87 -10.56
CA LEU A 145 13.62 -2.27 -11.86
C LEU A 145 14.64 -3.12 -12.62
N VAL A 146 15.64 -3.68 -11.93
CA VAL A 146 16.58 -4.63 -12.55
C VAL A 146 15.85 -5.87 -13.06
N TYR A 147 14.94 -6.44 -12.28
CA TYR A 147 14.15 -7.60 -12.69
C TYR A 147 13.31 -7.32 -13.95
N ILE A 148 12.62 -6.18 -14.00
CA ILE A 148 11.86 -5.77 -15.19
C ILE A 148 12.79 -5.59 -16.39
N ALA A 149 13.95 -4.96 -16.20
CA ALA A 149 14.93 -4.76 -17.26
C ALA A 149 15.50 -6.08 -17.79
N GLU A 150 15.67 -7.09 -16.93
CA GLU A 150 16.03 -8.46 -17.35
C GLU A 150 14.96 -9.10 -18.24
N LEU A 151 13.67 -8.93 -17.90
CA LEU A 151 12.56 -9.41 -18.73
C LEU A 151 12.52 -8.74 -20.12
N GLU A 152 12.82 -7.45 -20.17
CA GLU A 152 12.81 -6.64 -21.40
C GLU A 152 14.13 -6.71 -22.18
N LYS A 153 15.17 -7.32 -21.61
CA LYS A 153 16.57 -7.28 -22.12
C LYS A 153 17.12 -5.85 -22.25
N ASP A 154 16.71 -4.95 -21.36
CA ASP A 154 17.18 -3.56 -21.27
C ASP A 154 18.55 -3.50 -20.56
N ILE A 155 19.61 -3.70 -21.33
CA ILE A 155 20.99 -3.72 -20.84
C ILE A 155 21.43 -2.40 -20.17
N PRO A 156 21.14 -1.20 -20.73
CA PRO A 156 21.42 0.06 -20.04
C PRO A 156 20.85 0.13 -18.63
N THR A 157 19.57 -0.23 -18.45
CA THR A 157 18.91 -0.16 -17.14
C THR A 157 19.47 -1.19 -16.16
N ILE A 158 19.74 -2.42 -16.62
CA ILE A 158 20.43 -3.44 -15.81
C ILE A 158 21.77 -2.89 -15.32
N ARG A 159 22.60 -2.34 -16.23
CA ARG A 159 23.91 -1.77 -15.86
C ARG A 159 23.82 -0.67 -14.83
N HIS A 160 22.85 0.24 -14.97
CA HIS A 160 22.69 1.36 -14.06
C HIS A 160 22.37 0.90 -12.63
N TYR A 161 21.26 0.18 -12.46
CA TYR A 161 20.77 -0.19 -11.13
C TYR A 161 21.54 -1.38 -10.52
N ALA A 162 21.96 -2.37 -11.32
CA ALA A 162 22.73 -3.48 -10.78
C ALA A 162 24.11 -3.02 -10.29
N LYS A 163 24.77 -2.09 -11.02
CA LYS A 163 26.02 -1.46 -10.54
C LYS A 163 25.78 -0.71 -9.23
N GLU A 164 24.71 0.08 -9.16
CA GLU A 164 24.40 0.85 -7.96
C GLU A 164 24.23 -0.06 -6.74
N ILE A 165 23.40 -1.11 -6.87
CA ILE A 165 23.15 -2.07 -5.78
C ILE A 165 24.42 -2.87 -5.44
N ALA A 166 25.19 -3.29 -6.45
CA ALA A 166 26.41 -4.07 -6.25
C ALA A 166 27.48 -3.33 -5.45
N LEU A 167 27.55 -2.00 -5.57
CA LEU A 167 28.58 -1.16 -4.96
C LEU A 167 28.12 -0.47 -3.66
N GLU A 168 26.90 -0.70 -3.20
CA GLU A 168 26.34 -0.02 -2.02
C GLU A 168 26.62 -0.78 -0.70
N ASP A 169 27.05 -0.08 0.35
CA ASP A 169 27.33 -0.60 1.71
C ASP A 169 28.22 -1.87 1.70
N LYS A 170 27.62 -3.04 1.97
CA LYS A 170 28.29 -4.36 1.99
C LYS A 170 28.47 -4.96 0.59
N GLY A 171 27.91 -4.31 -0.42
CA GLY A 171 27.80 -4.81 -1.78
C GLY A 171 26.86 -6.01 -1.92
N SER A 172 26.57 -6.38 -3.15
CA SER A 172 25.84 -7.61 -3.46
C SER A 172 26.51 -8.35 -4.61
N ILE A 173 27.01 -9.56 -4.32
CA ILE A 173 27.63 -10.44 -5.30
C ILE A 173 26.63 -10.80 -6.41
N GLU A 174 25.36 -11.00 -6.06
CA GLU A 174 24.31 -11.30 -7.03
C GLU A 174 24.19 -10.18 -8.08
N TYR A 175 24.08 -8.93 -7.63
CA TYR A 175 23.96 -7.78 -8.53
C TYR A 175 25.28 -7.46 -9.24
N TYR A 176 26.42 -7.76 -8.63
CA TYR A 176 27.72 -7.67 -9.31
C TYR A 176 27.78 -8.62 -10.50
N GLU A 177 27.35 -9.87 -10.34
CA GLU A 177 27.33 -10.84 -11.44
C GLU A 177 26.32 -10.44 -12.52
N LYS A 178 25.14 -9.93 -12.14
CA LYS A 178 24.16 -9.38 -13.10
C LYS A 178 24.78 -8.23 -13.91
N TRP A 179 25.45 -7.29 -13.25
CA TRP A 179 26.13 -6.17 -13.91
C TRP A 179 27.27 -6.65 -14.82
N LYS A 180 28.14 -7.55 -14.34
CA LYS A 180 29.28 -8.10 -15.09
C LYS A 180 28.83 -8.82 -16.37
N LYS A 181 27.78 -9.64 -16.30
CA LYS A 181 27.21 -10.37 -17.44
C LYS A 181 26.69 -9.47 -18.58
N THR A 182 26.50 -8.19 -18.32
CA THR A 182 26.09 -7.24 -19.38
C THR A 182 27.23 -6.86 -20.33
N TYR A 183 28.49 -7.17 -20.01
CA TYR A 183 29.63 -6.88 -20.88
C TYR A 183 30.09 -8.15 -21.59
N PRO A 184 30.53 -8.05 -22.86
CA PRO A 184 31.13 -9.19 -23.54
C PRO A 184 32.38 -9.65 -22.78
N GLU A 185 32.63 -10.96 -22.74
CA GLU A 185 33.91 -11.48 -22.24
C GLU A 185 35.04 -10.90 -23.09
N LYS A 186 36.09 -10.42 -22.42
CA LYS A 186 37.30 -10.00 -23.12
C LYS A 186 37.85 -11.22 -23.86
N GLN A 187 37.87 -11.15 -25.19
CA GLN A 187 38.64 -12.05 -26.03
C GLN A 187 40.13 -11.85 -25.78
#